data_AF-A0A9P9E6S2-F1
#
_entry.id   AF-A0A9P9E6S2-F1
#
_cell.length_a   1.000
_cell.length_b   1.000
_cell.length_c   1.000
_cell.angle_alpha   90.00
_cell.angle_beta   90.00
_cell.angle_gamma   90.00
#
_symmetry.space_group_name_H-M   'P 1'
#
loop_
_entity.id
_entity.type
_entity.pdbx_description
1 polymer ?
#
loop_
_entity_poly.entity_id
_entity_poly.type
_entity_poly.pdbx_seq_one_letter_code
_entity_poly.pdbx_strand_id
1 'polypeptide(L)'
;MGLPHASETKGINYVNVAFANSSLFTSDPAGQYTPFMSVSDIRLLFDEEVKVCLAIGGWADTAGFSEGAKTIESHKAYAKNVAAAIDGLSFDCVDLDWEYPGGNGEDYRRIPNRNKTSEIQSFPLLLEEIKMAIGDKELSIAVPGLERDMIAYTLEQVAKMNSVVSFVNVMSYDLMNRRDNRTTHHTSVNATLACVKTYIARGFDAAKLNFGIPFYAKSFTTKQGVTCDHPIGCATELLEAADGSDTGLSGAVTFESKNFDEAPQELTLTSNGSCGAGTTFACGYAECCSQAGFW
;
A
#
# COMPACT_ATOMS: atom_id res chain seq x y z
N MET A 1 22.59 -2.00 9.27
CA MET A 1 21.31 -2.04 8.55
C MET A 1 21.63 -1.81 7.08
N GLY A 2 21.15 -2.68 6.18
CA GLY A 2 21.37 -2.55 4.74
C GLY A 2 20.43 -1.51 4.12
N LEU A 3 20.47 -0.28 4.60
CA LEU A 3 19.73 0.84 3.99
C LEU A 3 20.46 1.25 2.70
N PRO A 4 19.71 1.63 1.65
CA PRO A 4 20.31 1.95 0.36
C PRO A 4 21.17 3.21 0.48
N HIS A 5 22.25 3.26 -0.31
CA HIS A 5 23.02 4.50 -0.47
C HIS A 5 22.30 5.46 -1.42
N ALA A 6 22.57 6.76 -1.29
CA ALA A 6 22.01 7.80 -2.18
C ALA A 6 22.23 7.50 -3.69
N SER A 7 23.30 6.78 -4.04
CA SER A 7 23.56 6.34 -5.41
C SER A 7 22.53 5.34 -5.96
N GLU A 8 21.83 4.61 -5.10
CA GLU A 8 20.84 3.58 -5.43
C GLU A 8 19.41 4.12 -5.42
N THR A 9 19.18 5.25 -4.75
CA THR A 9 17.88 5.92 -4.59
C THR A 9 17.71 7.11 -5.54
N LYS A 10 18.57 7.19 -6.55
CA LYS A 10 18.58 8.29 -7.52
C LYS A 10 17.22 8.46 -8.20
N GLY A 11 16.73 9.68 -8.24
CA GLY A 11 15.45 10.02 -8.90
C GLY A 11 14.20 9.76 -8.05
N ILE A 12 14.33 9.32 -6.80
CA ILE A 12 13.24 9.32 -5.83
C ILE A 12 12.99 10.75 -5.34
N ASN A 13 11.79 11.25 -5.55
CA ASN A 13 11.38 12.61 -5.16
C ASN A 13 10.53 12.63 -3.87
N TYR A 14 9.88 11.53 -3.50
CA TYR A 14 9.09 11.39 -2.27
C TYR A 14 9.43 10.09 -1.54
N VAL A 15 9.45 10.15 -0.21
CA VAL A 15 9.65 8.99 0.67
C VAL A 15 8.61 9.01 1.78
N ASN A 16 7.78 7.98 1.83
CA ASN A 16 6.79 7.80 2.89
C ASN A 16 7.39 7.01 4.06
N VAL A 17 7.43 7.60 5.25
CA VAL A 17 7.84 6.93 6.48
C VAL A 17 6.62 6.21 7.07
N ALA A 18 6.50 4.93 6.74
CA ALA A 18 5.40 4.06 7.09
C ALA A 18 5.69 3.29 8.40
N PHE A 19 4.82 3.27 9.42
CA PHE A 19 3.60 4.07 9.58
C PHE A 19 3.54 4.67 10.99
N ALA A 20 2.91 5.85 11.11
CA ALA A 20 2.34 6.30 12.37
C ALA A 20 0.96 5.67 12.57
N ASN A 21 0.70 5.17 13.77
CA ASN A 21 -0.60 4.62 14.11
C ASN A 21 -1.68 5.71 14.08
N SER A 22 -2.78 5.47 13.37
CA SER A 22 -3.86 6.43 13.14
C SER A 22 -4.51 6.92 14.44
N SER A 23 -4.49 6.12 15.49
CA SER A 23 -5.11 6.46 16.79
C SER A 23 -4.28 7.43 17.61
N LEU A 24 -3.02 7.69 17.26
CA LEU A 24 -2.19 8.71 17.93
C LEU A 24 -2.78 10.12 17.76
N PHE A 25 -3.58 10.34 16.72
CA PHE A 25 -4.07 11.66 16.36
C PHE A 25 -5.48 11.96 16.88
N THR A 26 -6.09 11.07 17.68
CA THR A 26 -7.48 11.23 18.14
C THR A 26 -7.63 11.83 19.55
N SER A 27 -6.54 11.93 20.32
CA SER A 27 -6.55 12.43 21.70
C SER A 27 -6.03 13.87 21.84
N ASP A 28 -6.34 14.51 22.97
CA ASP A 28 -5.73 15.77 23.41
C ASP A 28 -5.19 15.60 24.84
N PRO A 29 -3.85 15.61 25.06
CA PRO A 29 -2.80 15.80 24.05
C PRO A 29 -2.72 14.63 23.06
N ALA A 30 -2.19 14.90 21.87
CA ALA A 30 -1.92 13.87 20.86
C ALA A 30 -0.95 12.80 21.39
N GLY A 31 -1.09 11.58 20.89
CA GLY A 31 -0.09 10.53 21.05
C GLY A 31 1.23 10.91 20.37
N GLN A 32 2.33 10.36 20.87
CA GLN A 32 3.66 10.62 20.33
C GLN A 32 4.04 9.58 19.28
N TYR A 33 4.36 10.06 18.07
CA TYR A 33 5.03 9.26 17.07
C TYR A 33 6.55 9.48 17.15
N THR A 34 7.32 8.39 17.10
CA THR A 34 8.79 8.44 16.99
C THR A 34 9.18 7.65 15.74
N PRO A 35 9.72 8.30 14.70
CA PRO A 35 10.18 7.59 13.53
C PRO A 35 11.41 6.74 13.88
N PHE A 36 11.62 5.64 13.13
CA PHE A 36 12.78 4.75 13.34
C PHE A 36 14.13 5.46 13.14
N MET A 37 14.12 6.56 12.40
CA MET A 37 15.25 7.42 12.06
C MET A 37 14.75 8.87 11.95
N SER A 38 15.57 9.85 12.31
CA SER A 38 15.19 11.26 12.18
C SER A 38 14.95 11.63 10.71
N VAL A 39 14.06 12.61 10.44
CA VAL A 39 13.80 13.07 9.05
C VAL A 39 15.09 13.57 8.37
N SER A 40 15.97 14.23 9.13
CA SER A 40 17.28 14.67 8.63
C SER A 40 18.18 13.51 8.21
N ASP A 41 18.21 12.42 8.98
CA ASP A 41 19.05 11.26 8.64
C ASP A 41 18.44 10.46 7.48
N ILE A 42 17.12 10.36 7.40
CA ILE A 42 16.43 9.73 6.26
C ILE A 42 16.80 10.45 4.97
N ARG A 43 16.80 11.78 4.97
CA ARG A 43 17.13 12.60 3.80
C ARG A 43 18.55 12.32 3.26
N LEU A 44 19.49 11.90 4.11
CA LEU A 44 20.86 11.54 3.68
C LEU A 44 20.94 10.25 2.85
N LEU A 45 19.85 9.46 2.80
CA LEU A 45 19.77 8.22 2.01
C LEU A 45 19.31 8.46 0.57
N PHE A 46 19.02 9.71 0.19
CA PHE A 46 18.43 10.08 -1.10
C PHE A 46 19.20 11.22 -1.77
N ASP A 47 18.88 11.50 -3.03
CA ASP A 47 19.35 12.69 -3.73
C ASP A 47 18.85 13.98 -3.05
N GLU A 48 19.50 15.10 -3.40
CA GLU A 48 19.05 16.43 -2.98
C GLU A 48 17.57 16.65 -3.36
N GLU A 49 16.84 17.39 -2.52
CA GLU A 49 15.42 17.79 -2.70
C GLU A 49 14.35 16.71 -2.43
N VAL A 50 14.69 15.51 -1.92
CA VAL A 50 13.66 14.53 -1.53
C VAL A 50 12.69 15.09 -0.48
N LYS A 51 11.40 14.86 -0.70
CA LYS A 51 10.32 15.15 0.25
C LYS A 51 10.11 13.94 1.15
N VAL A 52 10.22 14.12 2.46
CA VAL A 52 9.97 13.05 3.44
C VAL A 52 8.58 13.25 4.03
N CYS A 53 7.68 12.31 3.76
CA CYS A 53 6.30 12.35 4.22
C CYS A 53 6.07 11.41 5.40
N LEU A 54 5.18 11.83 6.32
CA LEU A 54 4.64 10.94 7.34
C LEU A 54 3.49 10.13 6.73
N ALA A 55 3.60 8.80 6.70
CA ALA A 55 2.45 7.95 6.34
C ALA A 55 1.71 7.50 7.59
N ILE A 56 0.40 7.72 7.62
CA ILE A 56 -0.48 7.36 8.74
C ILE A 56 -1.38 6.20 8.31
N GLY A 57 -1.48 5.16 9.15
CA GLY A 57 -2.39 4.04 8.92
C GLY A 57 -1.70 2.77 8.42
N GLY A 58 -2.16 2.27 7.28
CA GLY A 58 -1.84 0.97 6.69
C GLY A 58 -2.86 -0.12 7.04
N TRP A 59 -2.66 -1.30 6.44
CA TRP A 59 -3.56 -2.44 6.61
C TRP A 59 -3.84 -2.77 8.08
N ALA A 60 -5.12 -2.93 8.42
CA ALA A 60 -5.67 -3.14 9.77
C ALA A 60 -5.67 -1.93 10.72
N ASP A 61 -5.13 -0.76 10.33
CA ASP A 61 -5.16 0.46 11.13
C ASP A 61 -6.27 1.42 10.66
N THR A 62 -7.50 1.12 11.06
CA THR A 62 -8.71 1.90 10.68
C THR A 62 -9.32 2.69 11.84
N ALA A 63 -9.03 2.33 13.09
CA ALA A 63 -9.80 2.84 14.24
C ALA A 63 -9.62 4.35 14.45
N GLY A 64 -8.39 4.85 14.32
CA GLY A 64 -8.10 6.26 14.49
C GLY A 64 -8.70 7.12 13.39
N PHE A 65 -8.71 6.62 12.15
CA PHE A 65 -9.40 7.29 11.05
C PHE A 65 -10.91 7.35 11.25
N SER A 66 -11.55 6.24 11.63
CA SER A 66 -12.99 6.22 11.89
C SER A 66 -13.40 7.21 12.99
N GLU A 67 -12.61 7.33 14.07
CA GLU A 67 -12.88 8.33 15.12
C GLU A 67 -12.56 9.75 14.64
N GLY A 68 -11.44 9.93 13.94
CA GLY A 68 -11.03 11.20 13.35
C GLY A 68 -12.02 11.74 12.31
N ALA A 69 -12.79 10.87 11.64
CA ALA A 69 -13.78 11.22 10.61
C ALA A 69 -15.22 11.35 11.16
N LYS A 70 -15.45 11.17 12.46
CA LYS A 70 -16.78 10.99 13.04
C LYS A 70 -17.63 12.26 13.12
N THR A 71 -17.05 13.38 13.51
CA THR A 71 -17.73 14.68 13.65
C THR A 71 -16.84 15.82 13.20
N ILE A 72 -17.40 17.00 12.95
CA ILE A 72 -16.63 18.20 12.56
C ILE A 72 -15.56 18.52 13.63
N GLU A 73 -15.89 18.33 14.90
CA GLU A 73 -14.95 18.54 16.01
C GLU A 73 -13.81 17.52 15.98
N SER A 74 -14.11 16.25 15.68
CA SER A 74 -13.06 15.23 15.57
C SER A 74 -12.20 15.40 14.32
N HIS A 75 -12.76 15.88 13.20
CA HIS A 75 -12.00 16.23 12.00
C HIS A 75 -10.92 17.28 12.32
N LYS A 76 -11.33 18.37 12.98
CA LYS A 76 -10.45 19.48 13.36
C LYS A 76 -9.39 19.07 14.38
N ALA A 77 -9.77 18.28 15.38
CA ALA A 77 -8.84 17.77 16.38
C ALA A 77 -7.79 16.86 15.73
N TYR A 78 -8.21 15.95 14.85
CA TYR A 78 -7.33 15.07 14.11
C TYR A 78 -6.37 15.85 13.22
N ALA A 79 -6.89 16.78 12.42
CA ALA A 79 -6.11 17.63 11.53
C ALA A 79 -5.06 18.47 12.27
N LYS A 80 -5.43 19.08 13.40
CA LYS A 80 -4.50 19.82 14.28
C LYS A 80 -3.37 18.92 14.77
N ASN A 81 -3.69 17.70 15.19
CA ASN A 81 -2.70 16.75 15.70
C ASN A 81 -1.75 16.26 14.60
N VAL A 82 -2.25 16.02 13.39
CA VAL A 82 -1.42 15.69 12.22
C VAL A 82 -0.46 16.84 11.90
N ALA A 83 -0.97 18.07 11.83
CA ALA A 83 -0.16 19.26 11.57
C ALA A 83 0.96 19.42 12.62
N ALA A 84 0.62 19.28 13.90
CA ALA A 84 1.59 19.35 14.99
C ALA A 84 2.68 18.28 14.89
N ALA A 85 2.33 17.05 14.47
CA ALA A 85 3.30 15.97 14.31
C ALA A 85 4.26 16.21 13.13
N ILE A 86 3.74 16.62 11.96
CA ILE A 86 4.60 16.86 10.80
C ILE A 86 5.49 18.09 10.99
N ASP A 87 5.02 19.12 11.70
CA ASP A 87 5.85 20.29 12.01
C ASP A 87 6.89 19.95 13.09
N GLY A 88 6.47 19.29 14.17
CA GLY A 88 7.35 18.94 15.28
C GLY A 88 8.47 17.97 14.90
N LEU A 89 8.24 17.11 13.91
CA LEU A 89 9.22 16.13 13.42
C LEU A 89 9.87 16.55 12.08
N SER A 90 9.53 17.74 11.57
CA SER A 90 10.08 18.30 10.32
C SER A 90 9.79 17.47 9.06
N PHE A 91 8.64 16.80 9.00
CA PHE A 91 8.16 16.17 7.76
C PHE A 91 7.69 17.22 6.76
N ASP A 92 7.91 16.96 5.48
CA ASP A 92 7.55 17.87 4.38
C ASP A 92 6.09 17.71 3.92
N CYS A 93 5.48 16.57 4.24
CA CYS A 93 4.18 16.13 3.74
C CYS A 93 3.55 15.05 4.64
N VAL A 94 2.28 14.74 4.38
CA VAL A 94 1.55 13.64 5.02
C VAL A 94 0.83 12.79 3.96
N ASP A 95 0.86 11.48 4.15
CA ASP A 95 0.12 10.50 3.36
C ASP A 95 -0.88 9.76 4.28
N LEU A 96 -2.14 9.68 3.88
CA LEU A 96 -3.13 8.87 4.60
C LEU A 96 -3.37 7.55 3.88
N ASP A 97 -3.06 6.46 4.57
CA ASP A 97 -3.31 5.10 4.10
C ASP A 97 -4.44 4.47 4.92
N TRP A 98 -5.68 4.93 4.67
CA TRP A 98 -6.87 4.37 5.30
C TRP A 98 -7.41 3.20 4.46
N GLU A 99 -7.31 1.99 5.02
CA GLU A 99 -7.74 0.74 4.36
C GLU A 99 -9.00 0.10 4.97
N TYR A 100 -10.23 0.33 4.48
CA TYR A 100 -10.65 1.41 3.59
C TYR A 100 -11.86 2.15 4.16
N PRO A 101 -12.01 3.46 3.90
CA PRO A 101 -13.20 4.20 4.30
C PRO A 101 -14.45 3.61 3.63
N GLY A 102 -15.48 3.37 4.42
CA GLY A 102 -16.72 2.74 3.98
C GLY A 102 -16.71 1.20 4.06
N GLY A 103 -15.56 0.58 4.36
CA GLY A 103 -15.45 -0.84 4.67
C GLY A 103 -14.49 -1.62 3.78
N ASN A 104 -14.61 -2.95 3.80
CA ASN A 104 -13.69 -3.88 3.13
C ASN A 104 -12.21 -3.81 3.56
N GLY A 105 -11.90 -3.17 4.68
CA GLY A 105 -10.60 -3.29 5.34
C GLY A 105 -10.35 -4.68 5.94
N GLU A 106 -9.32 -4.81 6.78
CA GLU A 106 -9.01 -6.07 7.46
C GLU A 106 -10.21 -6.62 8.26
N ASP A 107 -10.98 -5.72 8.86
CA ASP A 107 -12.07 -6.06 9.76
C ASP A 107 -13.39 -6.42 9.07
N TYR A 108 -13.45 -6.49 7.74
CA TYR A 108 -14.71 -6.53 6.98
C TYR A 108 -15.63 -7.74 7.26
N ARG A 109 -15.08 -8.87 7.74
CA ARG A 109 -15.87 -10.03 8.20
C ARG A 109 -16.44 -9.83 9.60
N ARG A 110 -15.79 -8.99 10.41
CA ARG A 110 -16.14 -8.70 11.81
C ARG A 110 -17.06 -7.47 11.90
N ILE A 111 -16.81 -6.46 11.08
CA ILE A 111 -17.53 -5.18 11.05
C ILE A 111 -18.21 -4.99 9.68
N PRO A 112 -19.54 -5.06 9.61
CA PRO A 112 -20.25 -4.88 8.35
C PRO A 112 -20.10 -3.46 7.78
N ASN A 113 -19.92 -3.35 6.45
CA ASN A 113 -19.82 -2.05 5.74
C ASN A 113 -20.98 -1.09 6.02
N ARG A 114 -22.19 -1.60 6.28
CA ARG A 114 -23.36 -0.76 6.64
C ARG A 114 -23.14 0.10 7.89
N ASN A 115 -22.20 -0.29 8.77
CA ASN A 115 -21.85 0.45 9.98
C ASN A 115 -20.83 1.57 9.70
N LYS A 116 -20.25 1.61 8.50
CA LYS A 116 -19.17 2.52 8.08
C LYS A 116 -19.59 3.51 6.99
N THR A 117 -20.87 3.54 6.62
CA THR A 117 -21.35 4.33 5.48
C THR A 117 -21.13 5.84 5.64
N SER A 118 -21.09 6.35 6.87
CA SER A 118 -20.76 7.75 7.14
C SER A 118 -19.36 8.13 6.68
N GLU A 119 -18.40 7.19 6.70
CA GLU A 119 -17.01 7.43 6.30
C GLU A 119 -16.89 7.83 4.82
N ILE A 120 -17.84 7.41 3.97
CA ILE A 120 -17.90 7.78 2.56
C ILE A 120 -17.98 9.30 2.38
N GLN A 121 -18.80 9.97 3.20
CA GLN A 121 -18.96 11.43 3.14
C GLN A 121 -17.97 12.16 4.03
N SER A 122 -17.58 11.55 5.15
CA SER A 122 -16.65 12.17 6.09
C SER A 122 -15.21 12.20 5.62
N PHE A 123 -14.76 11.21 4.84
CA PHE A 123 -13.34 11.11 4.48
C PHE A 123 -12.85 12.34 3.68
N PRO A 124 -13.54 12.84 2.63
CA PRO A 124 -13.15 14.09 1.97
C PRO A 124 -13.13 15.31 2.90
N LEU A 125 -14.04 15.38 3.88
CA LEU A 125 -14.09 16.47 4.86
C LEU A 125 -12.89 16.44 5.81
N LEU A 126 -12.50 15.23 6.24
CA LEU A 126 -11.29 15.04 7.03
C LEU A 126 -10.03 15.46 6.23
N LEU A 127 -9.95 15.11 4.95
CA LEU A 127 -8.85 15.54 4.08
C LEU A 127 -8.80 17.06 3.91
N GLU A 128 -9.95 17.71 3.78
CA GLU A 128 -10.05 19.18 3.72
C GLU A 128 -9.52 19.84 5.00
N GLU A 129 -9.97 19.39 6.17
CA GLU A 129 -9.49 19.91 7.46
C GLU A 129 -7.98 19.66 7.65
N ILE A 130 -7.47 18.49 7.26
CA ILE A 130 -6.02 18.21 7.28
C ILE A 130 -5.29 19.17 6.35
N LYS A 131 -5.75 19.32 5.09
CA LYS A 131 -5.10 20.23 4.13
C LYS A 131 -5.06 21.66 4.64
N MET A 132 -6.14 22.13 5.28
CA MET A 132 -6.19 23.45 5.92
C MET A 132 -5.18 23.57 7.07
N ALA A 133 -5.08 22.55 7.93
CA ALA A 133 -4.21 22.57 9.10
C ALA A 133 -2.71 22.52 8.75
N ILE A 134 -2.33 21.79 7.69
CA ILE A 134 -0.92 21.65 7.26
C ILE A 134 -0.43 22.80 6.37
N GLY A 135 -1.32 23.70 5.94
CA GLY A 135 -1.00 24.85 5.08
C GLY A 135 -0.43 24.43 3.72
N ASP A 136 0.75 24.95 3.39
CA ASP A 136 1.39 24.74 2.08
C ASP A 136 2.00 23.34 1.90
N LYS A 137 2.07 22.53 2.96
CA LYS A 137 2.57 21.16 2.88
C LYS A 137 1.67 20.26 2.04
N GLU A 138 2.26 19.22 1.48
CA GLU A 138 1.55 18.32 0.57
C GLU A 138 0.79 17.23 1.35
N LEU A 139 -0.38 16.88 0.80
CA LEU A 139 -1.26 15.83 1.31
C LEU A 139 -1.46 14.80 0.20
N SER A 140 -1.13 13.55 0.45
CA SER A 140 -1.44 12.42 -0.44
C SER A 140 -2.30 11.38 0.27
N ILE A 141 -2.86 10.47 -0.53
CA ILE A 141 -3.64 9.34 -0.03
C ILE A 141 -3.22 8.07 -0.78
N ALA A 142 -3.17 6.95 -0.07
CA ALA A 142 -3.11 5.62 -0.66
C ALA A 142 -4.54 5.09 -0.89
N VAL A 143 -4.81 4.57 -2.09
CA VAL A 143 -6.16 4.19 -2.53
C VAL A 143 -6.20 2.77 -3.09
N PRO A 144 -7.30 2.02 -2.89
CA PRO A 144 -7.37 0.59 -3.24
C PRO A 144 -7.19 0.31 -4.73
N GLY A 145 -6.51 -0.79 -5.04
CA GLY A 145 -6.34 -1.26 -6.42
C GLY A 145 -7.57 -1.95 -7.02
N LEU A 146 -8.49 -2.44 -6.20
CA LEU A 146 -9.64 -3.22 -6.62
C LEU A 146 -10.95 -2.44 -6.47
N GLU A 147 -11.78 -2.44 -7.53
CA GLU A 147 -13.03 -1.70 -7.54
C GLU A 147 -14.00 -2.11 -6.42
N ARG A 148 -13.97 -3.37 -5.99
CA ARG A 148 -14.76 -3.86 -4.84
C ARG A 148 -14.46 -3.11 -3.55
N ASP A 149 -13.25 -2.58 -3.40
CA ASP A 149 -12.76 -1.90 -2.19
C ASP A 149 -12.87 -0.36 -2.32
N MET A 150 -13.27 0.16 -3.48
CA MET A 150 -13.39 1.60 -3.76
C MET A 150 -14.70 2.24 -3.23
N ILE A 151 -15.20 1.80 -2.07
CA ILE A 151 -16.54 2.15 -1.56
C ILE A 151 -16.72 3.67 -1.37
N ALA A 152 -15.75 4.33 -0.72
CA ALA A 152 -15.80 5.78 -0.50
C ALA A 152 -15.41 6.62 -1.72
N TYR A 153 -14.87 6.00 -2.77
CA TYR A 153 -14.31 6.69 -3.93
C TYR A 153 -15.35 6.79 -5.06
N THR A 154 -16.52 7.36 -4.76
CA THR A 154 -17.56 7.62 -5.77
C THR A 154 -17.20 8.83 -6.63
N LEU A 155 -17.90 9.03 -7.76
CA LEU A 155 -17.74 10.23 -8.62
C LEU A 155 -17.78 11.54 -7.82
N GLU A 156 -18.74 11.66 -6.89
CA GLU A 156 -18.92 12.86 -6.08
C GLU A 156 -17.76 13.06 -5.09
N GLN A 157 -17.36 11.99 -4.39
CA GLN A 157 -16.34 12.11 -3.34
C GLN A 157 -14.94 12.24 -3.93
N VAL A 158 -14.64 11.56 -5.04
CA VAL A 158 -13.36 11.72 -5.76
C VAL A 158 -13.17 13.15 -6.24
N ALA A 159 -14.21 13.83 -6.73
CA ALA A 159 -14.10 15.24 -7.11
C ALA A 159 -13.68 16.14 -5.92
N LYS A 160 -14.23 15.88 -4.73
CA LYS A 160 -13.84 16.59 -3.50
C LYS A 160 -12.42 16.27 -3.09
N MET A 161 -12.04 14.98 -3.06
CA MET A 161 -10.68 14.54 -2.74
C MET A 161 -9.65 15.15 -3.70
N ASN A 162 -9.92 15.14 -5.02
CA ASN A 162 -9.03 15.68 -6.04
C ASN A 162 -8.72 17.17 -5.82
N SER A 163 -9.64 17.93 -5.23
CA SER A 163 -9.45 19.35 -4.96
C SER A 163 -8.47 19.66 -3.82
N VAL A 164 -8.26 18.70 -2.89
CA VAL A 164 -7.45 18.90 -1.68
C VAL A 164 -6.13 18.13 -1.70
N VAL A 165 -6.09 16.95 -2.31
CA VAL A 165 -4.87 16.14 -2.38
C VAL A 165 -3.90 16.67 -3.45
N SER A 166 -2.61 16.59 -3.14
CA SER A 166 -1.52 16.94 -4.04
C SER A 166 -1.31 15.84 -5.08
N PHE A 167 -1.33 14.57 -4.63
CA PHE A 167 -1.28 13.38 -5.48
C PHE A 167 -1.92 12.19 -4.77
N VAL A 168 -2.12 11.09 -5.51
CA VAL A 168 -2.82 9.89 -5.10
C VAL A 168 -1.96 8.68 -5.46
N ASN A 169 -1.71 7.83 -4.47
CA ASN A 169 -0.93 6.61 -4.62
C ASN A 169 -1.88 5.43 -4.79
N VAL A 170 -2.07 4.97 -6.02
CA VAL A 170 -2.93 3.83 -6.32
C VAL A 170 -2.19 2.54 -5.97
N MET A 171 -2.72 1.80 -5.00
CA MET A 171 -2.21 0.50 -4.56
C MET A 171 -2.57 -0.59 -5.59
N SER A 172 -2.02 -0.48 -6.80
CA SER A 172 -2.22 -1.40 -7.92
C SER A 172 -1.46 -2.73 -7.78
N TYR A 173 -1.44 -3.23 -6.55
CA TYR A 173 -0.89 -4.50 -6.10
C TYR A 173 -1.91 -5.17 -5.17
N ASP A 174 -1.65 -6.42 -4.79
CA ASP A 174 -2.60 -7.26 -4.04
C ASP A 174 -3.99 -7.39 -4.70
N LEU A 175 -4.00 -7.27 -6.03
CA LEU A 175 -5.16 -7.44 -6.91
C LEU A 175 -5.64 -8.91 -6.95
N MET A 176 -4.78 -9.82 -6.47
CA MET A 176 -5.16 -11.14 -5.97
C MET A 176 -4.83 -11.16 -4.48
N ASN A 177 -5.78 -11.61 -3.66
CA ASN A 177 -5.57 -11.77 -2.24
C ASN A 177 -6.34 -12.99 -1.70
N ARG A 178 -6.33 -13.18 -0.38
CA ARG A 178 -6.93 -14.34 0.29
C ARG A 178 -8.45 -14.51 0.04
N ARG A 179 -9.12 -13.48 -0.46
CA ARG A 179 -10.55 -13.53 -0.81
C ARG A 179 -10.81 -14.24 -2.14
N ASP A 180 -9.78 -14.44 -2.96
CA ASP A 180 -9.90 -15.04 -4.28
C ASP A 180 -9.72 -16.57 -4.21
N ASN A 181 -10.30 -17.30 -5.17
CA ASN A 181 -10.31 -18.77 -5.18
C ASN A 181 -9.62 -19.39 -6.41
N ARG A 182 -8.98 -18.54 -7.22
CA ARG A 182 -8.23 -18.92 -8.41
C ARG A 182 -6.97 -18.07 -8.53
N THR A 183 -5.87 -18.69 -8.95
CA THR A 183 -4.61 -17.98 -9.17
C THR A 183 -4.75 -16.93 -10.26
N THR A 184 -4.12 -15.78 -10.04
CA THR A 184 -3.98 -14.70 -11.03
C THR A 184 -2.80 -13.82 -10.61
N HIS A 185 -2.45 -12.83 -11.42
CA HIS A 185 -1.40 -11.87 -11.07
C HIS A 185 -1.90 -10.89 -10.00
N HIS A 186 -1.17 -10.71 -8.90
CA HIS A 186 -1.51 -9.70 -7.90
C HIS A 186 -1.21 -8.26 -8.36
N THR A 187 -0.51 -8.06 -9.49
CA THR A 187 -0.14 -6.74 -10.02
C THR A 187 0.07 -6.78 -11.55
N SER A 188 -0.92 -7.26 -12.31
CA SER A 188 -0.78 -7.27 -13.78
C SER A 188 -0.92 -5.85 -14.36
N VAL A 189 -0.17 -5.56 -15.43
CA VAL A 189 -0.28 -4.30 -16.20
C VAL A 189 -1.73 -4.02 -16.61
N ASN A 190 -2.47 -5.04 -17.06
CA ASN A 190 -3.86 -4.87 -17.48
C ASN A 190 -4.79 -4.47 -16.31
N ALA A 191 -4.63 -5.12 -15.15
CA ALA A 191 -5.43 -4.79 -13.98
C ALA A 191 -5.05 -3.42 -13.39
N THR A 192 -3.75 -3.07 -13.36
CA THR A 192 -3.28 -1.73 -13.01
C THR A 192 -3.88 -0.66 -13.92
N LEU A 193 -3.87 -0.89 -15.24
CA LEU A 193 -4.48 0.02 -16.21
C LEU A 193 -5.99 0.19 -15.99
N ALA A 194 -6.70 -0.91 -15.71
CA ALA A 194 -8.13 -0.87 -15.42
C ALA A 194 -8.41 -0.04 -14.15
N CYS A 195 -7.66 -0.26 -13.07
CA CYS A 195 -7.77 0.48 -11.82
C CYS A 195 -7.55 2.00 -12.03
N VAL A 196 -6.44 2.38 -12.69
CA VAL A 196 -6.13 3.80 -12.97
C VAL A 196 -7.23 4.44 -13.82
N LYS A 197 -7.72 3.74 -14.85
CA LYS A 197 -8.84 4.23 -15.68
C LYS A 197 -10.11 4.44 -14.86
N THR A 198 -10.40 3.57 -13.90
CA THR A 198 -11.55 3.72 -13.01
C THR A 198 -11.44 4.99 -12.18
N TYR A 199 -10.27 5.32 -11.62
CA TYR A 199 -10.07 6.56 -10.87
C TYR A 199 -10.16 7.82 -11.74
N ILE A 200 -9.58 7.79 -12.95
CA ILE A 200 -9.72 8.89 -13.91
C ILE A 200 -11.20 9.09 -14.28
N ALA A 201 -11.92 8.01 -14.58
CA ALA A 201 -13.35 8.07 -14.89
C ALA A 201 -14.19 8.59 -13.72
N ARG A 202 -13.71 8.42 -12.49
CA ARG A 202 -14.34 8.94 -11.27
C ARG A 202 -13.95 10.38 -10.94
N GLY A 203 -12.99 10.98 -11.65
CA GLY A 203 -12.69 12.41 -11.59
C GLY A 203 -11.35 12.80 -10.97
N PHE A 204 -10.46 11.85 -10.66
CA PHE A 204 -9.07 12.22 -10.34
C PHE A 204 -8.35 12.69 -11.61
N ASP A 205 -7.55 13.73 -11.47
CA ASP A 205 -6.68 14.18 -12.54
C ASP A 205 -5.59 13.14 -12.80
N ALA A 206 -5.40 12.75 -14.06
CA ALA A 206 -4.37 11.77 -14.42
C ALA A 206 -2.96 12.17 -13.97
N ALA A 207 -2.68 13.48 -13.94
CA ALA A 207 -1.39 14.03 -13.50
C ALA A 207 -1.14 13.90 -11.98
N LYS A 208 -2.18 13.59 -11.20
CA LYS A 208 -2.08 13.37 -9.75
C LYS A 208 -1.97 11.89 -9.38
N LEU A 209 -2.15 10.97 -10.32
CA LEU A 209 -2.20 9.53 -10.03
C LEU A 209 -0.81 8.88 -10.22
N ASN A 210 -0.30 8.30 -9.14
CA ASN A 210 0.84 7.38 -9.15
C ASN A 210 0.31 5.95 -9.07
N PHE A 211 0.87 5.02 -9.85
CA PHE A 211 0.54 3.60 -9.73
C PHE A 211 1.64 2.85 -8.98
N GLY A 212 1.24 1.93 -8.11
CA GLY A 212 2.14 1.14 -7.28
C GLY A 212 2.78 -0.02 -8.03
N ILE A 213 4.08 -0.22 -7.76
CA ILE A 213 4.85 -1.39 -8.18
C ILE A 213 5.32 -2.12 -6.91
N PRO A 214 4.87 -3.36 -6.65
CA PRO A 214 5.23 -4.06 -5.44
C PRO A 214 6.65 -4.64 -5.53
N PHE A 215 7.48 -4.36 -4.53
CA PHE A 215 8.79 -5.03 -4.35
C PHE A 215 8.67 -6.28 -3.46
N TYR A 216 7.61 -7.05 -3.71
CA TYR A 216 7.36 -8.36 -3.11
C TYR A 216 6.51 -9.20 -4.06
N ALA A 217 6.56 -10.52 -3.89
CA ALA A 217 5.68 -11.47 -4.56
C ALA A 217 4.59 -11.98 -3.61
N LYS A 218 3.43 -12.37 -4.15
CA LYS A 218 2.38 -13.08 -3.41
C LYS A 218 2.41 -14.58 -3.71
N SER A 219 2.24 -15.40 -2.68
CA SER A 219 2.11 -16.85 -2.80
C SER A 219 0.70 -17.32 -2.42
N PHE A 220 0.24 -18.38 -3.07
CA PHE A 220 -1.08 -18.97 -2.87
C PHE A 220 -1.02 -20.48 -3.05
N THR A 221 -1.49 -21.25 -2.07
CA THR A 221 -1.55 -22.70 -2.16
C THR A 221 -2.66 -23.13 -3.12
N THR A 222 -2.28 -23.83 -4.18
CA THR A 222 -3.22 -24.44 -5.13
C THR A 222 -3.96 -25.62 -4.50
N LYS A 223 -5.18 -25.87 -4.95
CA LYS A 223 -6.05 -26.93 -4.43
C LYS A 223 -5.42 -28.31 -4.58
N GLN A 224 -5.42 -29.10 -3.51
CA GLN A 224 -4.89 -30.46 -3.50
C GLN A 224 -5.60 -31.34 -4.53
N GLY A 225 -4.83 -32.14 -5.26
CA GLY A 225 -5.34 -33.06 -6.29
C GLY A 225 -5.72 -32.37 -7.61
N VAL A 226 -5.56 -31.06 -7.74
CA VAL A 226 -5.70 -30.34 -9.01
C VAL A 226 -4.31 -30.23 -9.66
N THR A 227 -4.17 -30.77 -10.86
CA THR A 227 -3.00 -30.48 -11.70
C THR A 227 -3.19 -29.11 -12.32
N CYS A 228 -2.22 -28.22 -12.09
CA CYS A 228 -2.19 -26.87 -12.62
C CYS A 228 -1.12 -26.81 -13.71
N ASP A 229 -1.53 -26.76 -14.98
CA ASP A 229 -0.65 -26.71 -16.15
C ASP A 229 -0.49 -25.29 -16.74
N HIS A 230 -1.09 -24.30 -16.07
CA HIS A 230 -1.03 -22.88 -16.44
C HIS A 230 -0.76 -22.01 -15.21
N PRO A 231 -0.05 -20.88 -15.33
CA PRO A 231 0.32 -20.04 -14.18
C PRO A 231 -0.88 -19.33 -13.52
N ILE A 232 -1.99 -19.16 -14.25
CA ILE A 232 -3.20 -18.46 -13.80
C ILE A 232 -4.45 -19.32 -14.01
N GLY A 233 -5.50 -19.08 -13.22
CA GLY A 233 -6.79 -19.74 -13.30
C GLY A 233 -6.94 -21.00 -12.46
N CYS A 234 -5.87 -21.47 -11.81
CA CYS A 234 -5.88 -22.68 -11.01
C CYS A 234 -6.63 -22.48 -9.71
N ALA A 235 -7.48 -23.44 -9.34
CA ALA A 235 -8.21 -23.38 -8.08
C ALA A 235 -7.23 -23.35 -6.90
N THR A 236 -7.51 -22.50 -5.91
CA THR A 236 -6.73 -22.43 -4.67
C THR A 236 -7.39 -23.29 -3.59
N GLU A 237 -6.64 -23.57 -2.52
CA GLU A 237 -7.26 -23.93 -1.25
C GLU A 237 -8.13 -22.79 -0.71
N LEU A 238 -8.86 -23.05 0.38
CA LEU A 238 -9.52 -21.99 1.13
C LEU A 238 -8.45 -21.11 1.77
N LEU A 239 -8.24 -19.91 1.24
CA LEU A 239 -7.19 -19.00 1.68
C LEU A 239 -7.60 -18.12 2.86
N GLU A 240 -8.90 -17.85 2.99
CA GLU A 240 -9.48 -17.02 4.06
C GLU A 240 -10.44 -17.83 4.93
N ALA A 241 -10.29 -17.72 6.25
CA ALA A 241 -11.17 -18.33 7.22
C ALA A 241 -12.51 -17.57 7.33
N ALA A 242 -13.50 -18.17 7.97
CA ALA A 242 -14.84 -17.58 8.10
C ALA A 242 -14.85 -16.23 8.84
N ASP A 243 -13.87 -15.99 9.72
CA ASP A 243 -13.69 -14.75 10.47
C ASP A 243 -12.87 -13.68 9.71
N GLY A 244 -12.41 -13.99 8.49
CA GLY A 244 -11.63 -13.10 7.64
C GLY A 244 -10.12 -13.19 7.82
N SER A 245 -9.62 -14.02 8.74
CA SER A 245 -8.20 -14.26 8.92
C SER A 245 -7.60 -15.06 7.75
N ASP A 246 -6.29 -14.88 7.53
CA ASP A 246 -5.55 -15.72 6.59
C ASP A 246 -5.38 -17.13 7.17
N THR A 247 -5.59 -18.16 6.35
CA THR A 247 -5.45 -19.57 6.76
C THR A 247 -4.00 -20.05 6.83
N GLY A 248 -3.03 -19.19 6.50
CA GLY A 248 -1.62 -19.55 6.35
C GLY A 248 -1.30 -20.20 5.01
N LEU A 249 -2.27 -20.23 4.09
CA LEU A 249 -2.14 -20.79 2.74
C LEU A 249 -1.96 -19.71 1.67
N SER A 250 -1.87 -18.44 2.08
CA SER A 250 -1.42 -17.35 1.25
C SER A 250 -0.32 -16.55 1.96
N GLY A 251 0.53 -15.87 1.20
CA GLY A 251 1.67 -15.17 1.76
C GLY A 251 2.20 -14.05 0.89
N ALA A 252 3.19 -13.34 1.42
CA ALA A 252 4.00 -12.37 0.71
C ALA A 252 5.48 -12.65 0.99
N VAL A 253 6.33 -12.50 -0.01
CA VAL A 253 7.78 -12.68 0.10
C VAL A 253 8.46 -11.46 -0.50
N THR A 254 9.28 -10.78 0.29
CA THR A 254 10.09 -9.65 -0.17
C THR A 254 11.37 -10.15 -0.85
N PHE A 255 11.93 -9.36 -1.76
CA PHE A 255 13.12 -9.76 -2.54
C PHE A 255 14.46 -9.58 -1.78
N GLU A 256 14.44 -9.63 -0.45
CA GLU A 256 15.63 -9.53 0.39
C GLU A 256 16.41 -10.85 0.39
N SER A 257 17.74 -10.79 0.41
CA SER A 257 18.62 -11.97 0.37
C SER A 257 18.31 -13.00 1.46
N LYS A 258 17.91 -12.56 2.66
CA LYS A 258 17.52 -13.42 3.78
C LYS A 258 16.31 -14.34 3.50
N ASN A 259 15.52 -14.03 2.46
CA ASN A 259 14.36 -14.82 2.04
C ASN A 259 14.69 -15.81 0.92
N PHE A 260 15.93 -15.84 0.43
CA PHE A 260 16.39 -16.78 -0.58
C PHE A 260 17.44 -17.73 0.02
N ASP A 261 17.37 -19.00 -0.37
CA ASP A 261 18.44 -19.95 -0.08
C ASP A 261 19.72 -19.58 -0.86
N GLU A 262 20.87 -20.03 -0.35
CA GLU A 262 22.15 -19.86 -1.06
C GLU A 262 22.14 -20.54 -2.44
N ALA A 263 22.87 -19.95 -3.39
CA ALA A 263 23.06 -20.52 -4.71
C ALA A 263 23.77 -21.89 -4.69
N PRO A 264 23.28 -22.97 -5.35
CA PRO A 264 24.12 -24.10 -5.72
C PRO A 264 25.38 -23.59 -6.42
N GLN A 265 26.49 -24.24 -6.11
CA GLN A 265 27.80 -23.90 -6.69
C GLN A 265 27.86 -24.17 -8.20
N GLU A 266 27.00 -25.04 -8.72
CA GLU A 266 26.94 -25.41 -10.14
C GLU A 266 25.55 -25.11 -10.71
N LEU A 267 25.44 -23.95 -11.37
CA LEU A 267 24.26 -23.57 -12.11
C LEU A 267 24.51 -23.75 -13.61
N THR A 268 23.49 -24.23 -14.33
CA THR A 268 23.48 -24.32 -15.80
C THR A 268 22.38 -23.44 -16.36
N LEU A 269 22.54 -22.86 -17.55
CA LEU A 269 21.46 -22.06 -18.15
C LEU A 269 20.20 -22.90 -18.36
N THR A 270 19.05 -22.35 -18.00
CA THR A 270 17.77 -23.02 -18.20
C THR A 270 17.50 -23.31 -19.68
N SER A 271 17.04 -24.52 -19.98
CA SER A 271 16.63 -24.92 -21.34
C SER A 271 15.12 -24.81 -21.58
N ASN A 272 14.35 -24.49 -20.54
CA ASN A 272 12.89 -24.51 -20.56
C ASN A 272 12.26 -23.31 -19.80
N GLY A 273 13.06 -22.31 -19.42
CA GLY A 273 12.63 -21.14 -18.66
C GLY A 273 12.41 -21.40 -17.16
N SER A 274 12.72 -22.59 -16.66
CA SER A 274 12.77 -22.86 -15.22
C SER A 274 14.16 -22.53 -14.67
N CYS A 275 14.23 -21.53 -13.80
CA CYS A 275 15.48 -21.08 -13.18
C CYS A 275 15.18 -20.52 -11.78
N GLY A 276 16.21 -20.42 -10.94
CA GLY A 276 16.08 -19.85 -9.60
C GLY A 276 16.04 -20.89 -8.47
N ALA A 277 15.50 -20.48 -7.31
CA ALA A 277 15.51 -21.28 -6.09
C ALA A 277 14.80 -22.63 -6.28
N GLY A 278 15.39 -23.70 -5.73
CA GLY A 278 14.88 -25.07 -5.88
C GLY A 278 15.24 -25.73 -7.22
N THR A 279 16.06 -25.08 -8.04
CA THR A 279 16.61 -25.64 -9.29
C THR A 279 18.15 -25.57 -9.29
N THR A 280 18.78 -26.28 -10.23
CA THR A 280 20.20 -26.11 -10.58
C THR A 280 20.36 -25.23 -11.83
N PHE A 281 19.34 -24.43 -12.16
CA PHE A 281 19.30 -23.64 -13.37
C PHE A 281 19.43 -22.14 -13.11
N ALA A 282 20.33 -21.49 -13.86
CA ALA A 282 20.46 -20.05 -13.93
C ALA A 282 19.47 -19.47 -14.96
N CYS A 283 18.96 -18.26 -14.68
CA CYS A 283 18.08 -17.54 -15.59
C CYS A 283 18.82 -16.97 -16.79
N GLY A 284 18.17 -16.99 -17.95
CA GLY A 284 18.71 -16.33 -19.14
C GLY A 284 18.75 -14.80 -18.96
N TYR A 285 19.64 -14.11 -19.68
CA TYR A 285 19.87 -12.64 -19.63
C TYR A 285 18.61 -11.74 -19.74
N ALA A 286 17.46 -12.29 -20.15
CA ALA A 286 16.20 -11.57 -20.32
C ALA A 286 15.05 -12.07 -19.40
N GLU A 287 15.33 -13.00 -18.49
CA GLU A 287 14.32 -13.57 -17.58
C GLU A 287 14.37 -12.88 -16.21
N CYS A 288 13.22 -12.54 -15.62
CA CYS A 288 13.20 -11.83 -14.34
C CYS A 288 13.69 -12.74 -13.19
N CYS A 289 14.92 -12.56 -12.74
CA CYS A 289 15.36 -12.97 -11.40
C CYS A 289 15.83 -11.78 -10.57
N SER A 290 15.64 -11.85 -9.25
CA SER A 290 16.28 -10.89 -8.35
C SER A 290 17.80 -11.09 -8.42
N GLN A 291 18.60 -10.15 -7.93
CA GLN A 291 20.06 -10.32 -7.78
C GLN A 291 20.45 -11.50 -6.85
N ALA A 292 19.49 -12.00 -6.08
CA ALA A 292 19.60 -13.21 -5.25
C ALA A 292 18.90 -14.42 -5.90
N GLY A 293 18.25 -14.22 -7.05
CA GLY A 293 17.86 -15.27 -7.98
C GLY A 293 19.11 -15.74 -8.73
N PHE A 294 19.05 -16.97 -9.21
CA PHE A 294 20.22 -17.71 -9.65
C PHE A 294 20.46 -17.25 -11.10
N TRP A 295 21.41 -16.33 -11.27
CA TRP A 295 21.88 -15.77 -12.55
C TRP A 295 23.26 -16.33 -12.90
#